data_AF-A0A0W1DJT3-F1
#
_entry.id   AF-A0A0W1DJT3-F1
#
_cell.length_a   1.000
_cell.length_b   1.000
_cell.length_c   1.000
_cell.angle_alpha   90.00
_cell.angle_beta   90.00
_cell.angle_gamma   90.00
#
_symmetry.space_group_name_H-M   'P 1'
#
loop_
_entity.id
_entity.type
_entity.pdbx_description
1 polymer ?
#
loop_
_entity_poly.entity_id
_entity_poly.type
_entity_poly.pdbx_seq_one_letter_code
_entity_poly.pdbx_strand_id
1 'polypeptide(L)'
;MRTSFDLGKFDPEVTLMDAAVEEEILPTMRMVANASLGVEPFDAYYAAQELLEVLEAVQRKTPGAKVRLAGILSADCDDYQRCLYYCLAGRGAGVMLLSLSWLVRILRGRAGAMGEVLRTKAEVEPPCPPYVASQPDGPVPSASEDFHLGPSWTRDPLTYGPIKD
;
A
#
# COMPACT_ATOMS: atom_id res chain seq x y z
N MET A 1 5.53 -44.42 7.58
CA MET A 1 5.10 -43.56 8.69
C MET A 1 5.06 -42.14 8.17
N ARG A 2 3.87 -41.58 7.91
CA ARG A 2 3.72 -40.16 7.53
C ARG A 2 3.78 -39.37 8.84
N THR A 3 4.89 -38.70 9.11
CA THR A 3 4.96 -37.68 10.16
C THR A 3 4.08 -36.52 9.71
N SER A 4 2.89 -36.39 10.28
CA SER A 4 2.12 -35.15 10.19
C SER A 4 2.78 -34.16 11.14
N PHE A 5 3.44 -33.15 10.60
CA PHE A 5 3.85 -31.99 11.40
C PHE A 5 2.61 -31.16 11.69
N ASP A 6 2.41 -30.79 12.96
CA ASP A 6 1.44 -29.78 13.33
C ASP A 6 2.02 -28.42 12.94
N LEU A 7 1.56 -27.89 11.81
CA LEU A 7 2.02 -26.63 11.25
C LEU A 7 1.24 -25.42 11.80
N GLY A 8 0.25 -25.65 12.69
CA GLY A 8 -0.62 -24.59 13.19
C GLY A 8 -1.51 -23.96 12.11
N LYS A 9 -2.01 -22.76 12.40
CA LYS A 9 -2.83 -21.97 11.48
C LYS A 9 -1.95 -21.21 10.50
N PHE A 10 -2.48 -20.95 9.30
CA PHE A 10 -1.81 -20.09 8.34
C PHE A 10 -1.82 -18.64 8.84
N ASP A 11 -0.64 -18.03 8.97
CA ASP A 11 -0.48 -16.63 9.30
C ASP A 11 -0.28 -15.81 8.00
N PRO A 12 -1.28 -15.01 7.58
CA PRO A 12 -1.15 -14.17 6.40
C PRO A 12 -0.23 -12.96 6.62
N GLU A 13 0.15 -12.63 7.85
CA GLU A 13 0.96 -11.46 8.19
C GLU A 13 2.46 -11.73 8.19
N VAL A 14 2.90 -12.99 8.28
CA VAL A 14 4.30 -13.35 8.52
C VAL A 14 5.28 -12.64 7.56
N THR A 15 4.97 -12.60 6.26
CA THR A 15 5.82 -11.93 5.27
C THR A 15 5.88 -10.41 5.48
N LEU A 16 4.78 -9.78 5.92
CA LEU A 16 4.77 -8.36 6.24
C LEU A 16 5.50 -8.07 7.54
N MET A 17 5.39 -8.94 8.54
CA MET A 17 6.09 -8.81 9.82
C MET A 17 7.61 -8.92 9.65
N ASP A 18 8.08 -9.90 8.88
CA ASP A 18 9.49 -10.03 8.53
C ASP A 18 9.96 -8.76 7.79
N ALA A 19 9.22 -8.37 6.75
CA ALA A 19 9.56 -7.20 5.95
C ALA A 19 9.50 -5.87 6.74
N ALA A 20 8.76 -5.83 7.84
CA ALA A 20 8.62 -4.65 8.71
C ALA A 20 9.83 -4.42 9.62
N VAL A 21 10.68 -5.43 9.84
CA VAL A 21 11.81 -5.37 10.79
C VAL A 21 13.18 -5.64 10.15
N GLU A 22 13.25 -6.25 8.97
CA GLU A 22 14.52 -6.53 8.27
C GLU A 22 15.30 -5.24 7.98
N GLU A 23 16.56 -5.18 8.43
CA GLU A 23 17.40 -3.98 8.36
C GLU A 23 17.77 -3.59 6.93
N GLU A 24 17.91 -4.59 6.06
CA GLU A 24 18.27 -4.46 4.65
C GLU A 24 17.14 -3.86 3.79
N ILE A 25 15.89 -3.89 4.27
CA ILE A 25 14.76 -3.28 3.59
C ILE A 25 14.79 -1.75 3.80
N LEU A 26 14.44 -0.98 2.77
CA LEU A 26 14.45 0.48 2.90
C LEU A 26 13.47 0.95 4.00
N PRO A 27 13.80 1.99 4.78
CA PRO A 27 12.91 2.47 5.85
C PRO A 27 11.49 2.80 5.36
N THR A 28 11.34 3.34 4.14
CA THR A 28 10.01 3.65 3.57
C THR A 28 9.22 2.41 3.19
N MET A 29 9.89 1.33 2.78
CA MET A 29 9.28 0.03 2.53
C MET A 29 8.83 -0.62 3.85
N ARG A 30 9.67 -0.58 4.89
CA ARG A 30 9.27 -1.00 6.25
C ARG A 30 8.07 -0.23 6.77
N MET A 31 8.02 1.09 6.56
CA MET A 31 6.89 1.93 6.98
C MET A 31 5.57 1.45 6.36
N VAL A 32 5.55 1.20 5.05
CA VAL A 32 4.31 0.75 4.40
C VAL A 32 3.99 -0.72 4.68
N ALA A 33 4.99 -1.57 4.91
CA ALA A 33 4.75 -2.93 5.40
C ALA A 33 4.05 -2.91 6.77
N ASN A 34 4.54 -2.09 7.71
CA ASN A 34 3.90 -1.89 9.01
C ASN A 34 2.47 -1.33 8.86
N ALA A 35 2.25 -0.37 7.97
CA ALA A 35 0.92 0.21 7.73
C ALA A 35 -0.09 -0.78 7.13
N SER A 36 0.38 -1.86 6.47
CA SER A 36 -0.47 -2.89 5.87
C SER A 36 -0.76 -4.07 6.78
N LEU A 37 -0.13 -4.15 7.96
CA LEU A 37 -0.41 -5.21 8.93
C LEU A 37 -1.86 -5.14 9.37
N GLY A 38 -2.53 -6.29 9.38
CA GLY A 38 -3.90 -6.42 9.87
C GLY A 38 -5.00 -6.03 8.86
N VAL A 39 -4.65 -5.41 7.74
CA VAL A 39 -5.61 -5.12 6.64
C VAL A 39 -5.92 -6.42 5.90
N GLU A 40 -7.18 -6.69 5.58
CA GLU A 40 -7.60 -7.92 4.89
C GLU A 40 -6.76 -8.14 3.60
N PRO A 41 -6.23 -9.35 3.33
CA PRO A 41 -5.27 -9.57 2.23
C PRO A 41 -5.69 -9.10 0.83
N PHE A 42 -6.93 -9.33 0.41
CA PHE A 42 -7.42 -8.91 -0.90
C PHE A 42 -7.65 -7.40 -0.93
N ASP A 43 -8.29 -6.86 0.09
CA ASP A 43 -8.51 -5.40 0.21
C ASP A 43 -7.18 -4.66 0.22
N ALA A 44 -6.21 -5.15 1.00
CA ALA A 44 -4.87 -4.59 1.07
C ALA A 44 -4.20 -4.53 -0.32
N TYR A 45 -4.26 -5.63 -1.07
CA TYR A 45 -3.67 -5.73 -2.40
C TYR A 45 -4.37 -4.80 -3.40
N TYR A 46 -5.70 -4.86 -3.52
CA TYR A 46 -6.42 -4.07 -4.52
C TYR A 46 -6.37 -2.57 -4.22
N ALA A 47 -6.48 -2.17 -2.94
CA ALA A 47 -6.40 -0.76 -2.55
C ALA A 47 -5.00 -0.17 -2.78
N ALA A 48 -3.94 -0.92 -2.44
CA ALA A 48 -2.56 -0.48 -2.70
C ALA A 48 -2.24 -0.43 -4.21
N GLN A 49 -2.74 -1.41 -4.99
CA GLN A 49 -2.61 -1.43 -6.45
C GLN A 49 -3.30 -0.22 -7.09
N GLU A 50 -4.53 0.10 -6.70
CA GLU A 50 -5.26 1.25 -7.21
C GLU A 50 -4.51 2.57 -6.91
N LEU A 51 -4.03 2.72 -5.67
CA LEU A 51 -3.26 3.90 -5.28
C LEU A 51 -1.98 4.04 -6.12
N LEU A 52 -1.23 2.95 -6.31
CA LEU A 52 -0.04 2.93 -7.16
C LEU A 52 -0.37 3.36 -8.59
N GLU A 53 -1.38 2.77 -9.21
CA GLU A 53 -1.80 3.09 -10.58
C GLU A 53 -2.15 4.56 -10.77
N VAL A 54 -2.88 5.13 -9.80
CA VAL A 54 -3.26 6.54 -9.82
C VAL A 54 -2.04 7.45 -9.65
N LEU A 55 -1.12 7.12 -8.74
CA LEU A 55 0.09 7.92 -8.52
C LEU A 55 1.04 7.85 -9.72
N GLU A 56 1.16 6.70 -10.37
CA GLU A 56 1.90 6.59 -11.62
C GLU A 56 1.24 7.40 -12.76
N ALA A 57 -0.09 7.41 -12.84
CA ALA A 57 -0.81 8.24 -13.79
C ALA A 57 -0.60 9.74 -13.53
N VAL A 58 -0.56 10.15 -12.26
CA VAL A 58 -0.19 11.51 -11.84
C VAL A 58 1.24 11.85 -12.28
N GLN A 59 2.19 10.93 -12.06
CA GLN A 59 3.59 11.09 -12.49
C GLN A 59 3.72 11.26 -14.01
N ARG A 60 2.92 10.51 -14.79
CA ARG A 60 2.83 10.61 -16.25
C ARG A 60 1.96 11.77 -16.76
N LYS A 61 1.42 12.61 -15.85
CA LYS A 61 0.50 13.71 -16.18
C LYS A 61 -0.72 13.25 -17.00
N THR A 62 -1.22 12.05 -16.76
CA THR A 62 -2.38 11.51 -17.47
C THR A 62 -3.64 12.35 -17.15
N PRO A 63 -4.47 12.71 -18.15
CA PRO A 63 -5.71 13.44 -17.92
C PRO A 63 -6.61 12.76 -16.88
N GLY A 64 -7.18 13.53 -15.94
CA GLY A 64 -8.06 13.02 -14.88
C GLY A 64 -7.36 12.27 -13.74
N ALA A 65 -6.04 12.07 -13.78
CA ALA A 65 -5.33 11.37 -12.71
C ALA A 65 -5.41 12.12 -11.37
N LYS A 66 -5.38 13.46 -11.38
CA LYS A 66 -5.54 14.26 -10.16
C LYS A 66 -6.94 14.13 -9.57
N VAL A 67 -8.00 14.11 -10.40
CA VAL A 67 -9.37 13.86 -9.94
C VAL A 67 -9.45 12.50 -9.24
N ARG A 68 -8.88 11.46 -9.84
CA ARG A 68 -8.86 10.12 -9.23
C ARG A 68 -8.11 10.10 -7.90
N LEU A 69 -6.94 10.75 -7.83
CA LEU A 69 -6.17 10.84 -6.59
C LEU A 69 -6.95 11.60 -5.50
N ALA A 70 -7.57 12.73 -5.84
CA ALA A 70 -8.42 13.45 -4.92
C ALA A 70 -9.59 12.58 -4.43
N GLY A 71 -10.22 11.82 -5.32
CA GLY A 71 -11.28 10.87 -4.99
C GLY A 71 -10.84 9.82 -3.97
N ILE A 72 -9.68 9.17 -4.18
CA ILE A 72 -9.11 8.20 -3.23
C ILE A 72 -8.84 8.86 -1.88
N LEU A 73 -8.15 10.01 -1.87
CA LEU A 73 -7.75 10.64 -0.61
C LEU A 73 -8.93 11.25 0.16
N SER A 74 -10.00 11.65 -0.54
CA SER A 74 -11.21 12.22 0.06
C SER A 74 -12.31 11.19 0.38
N ALA A 75 -12.06 9.90 0.15
CA ALA A 75 -13.03 8.85 0.40
C ALA A 75 -13.42 8.78 1.88
N ASP A 76 -14.72 8.64 2.13
CA ASP A 76 -15.33 8.51 3.46
C ASP A 76 -15.40 7.05 3.93
N CYS A 77 -14.29 6.34 3.76
CA CYS A 77 -14.08 4.97 4.22
C CYS A 77 -12.89 4.91 5.18
N ASP A 78 -12.46 3.71 5.54
CA ASP A 78 -11.24 3.54 6.34
C ASP A 78 -10.03 4.24 5.71
N ASP A 79 -9.02 4.45 6.54
CA ASP A 79 -7.87 5.27 6.22
C ASP A 79 -6.81 4.58 5.36
N TYR A 80 -6.99 3.33 4.88
CA TYR A 80 -5.85 2.56 4.38
C TYR A 80 -5.06 3.20 3.24
N GLN A 81 -5.72 3.58 2.14
CA GLN A 81 -5.02 4.23 1.02
C GLN A 81 -4.45 5.60 1.42
N ARG A 82 -5.15 6.33 2.29
CA ARG A 82 -4.74 7.64 2.80
C ARG A 82 -3.53 7.53 3.73
N CYS A 83 -3.50 6.50 4.58
CA CYS A 83 -2.40 6.13 5.46
C CYS A 83 -1.15 5.81 4.64
N LEU A 84 -1.26 4.93 3.64
CA LEU A 84 -0.14 4.60 2.74
C LEU A 84 0.42 5.84 2.03
N TYR A 85 -0.46 6.70 1.51
CA TYR A 85 -0.05 7.94 0.86
C TYR A 85 0.73 8.85 1.83
N TYR A 86 0.20 9.08 3.03
CA TYR A 86 0.82 9.99 4.00
C TYR A 86 2.06 9.40 4.69
N CYS A 87 2.20 8.08 4.82
CA CYS A 87 3.46 7.44 5.23
C CYS A 87 4.61 7.80 4.28
N LEU A 88 4.33 8.00 2.99
CA LEU A 88 5.32 8.24 1.95
C LEU A 88 5.43 9.71 1.52
N ALA A 89 4.44 10.53 1.87
CA ALA A 89 4.46 11.96 1.59
C ALA A 89 5.73 12.62 2.16
N GLY A 90 6.37 13.50 1.38
CA GLY A 90 7.61 14.16 1.76
C GLY A 90 8.89 13.33 1.57
N ARG A 91 8.81 12.04 1.19
CA ARG A 91 9.97 11.20 0.84
C ARG A 91 10.41 11.32 -0.63
N GLY A 92 9.63 12.03 -1.44
CA GLY A 92 9.83 12.19 -2.88
C GLY A 92 9.01 11.19 -3.70
N ALA A 93 8.49 11.63 -4.85
CA ALA A 93 7.58 10.84 -5.68
C ALA A 93 8.21 9.52 -6.17
N GLY A 94 9.49 9.53 -6.57
CA GLY A 94 10.20 8.31 -6.97
C GLY A 94 10.30 7.27 -5.84
N VAL A 95 10.61 7.69 -4.61
CA VAL A 95 10.68 6.81 -3.44
C VAL A 95 9.28 6.29 -3.07
N MET A 96 8.25 7.13 -3.18
CA MET A 96 6.87 6.73 -2.96
C MET A 96 6.43 5.64 -3.95
N LEU A 97 6.65 5.85 -5.25
CA LEU A 97 6.31 4.88 -6.29
C LEU A 97 7.11 3.58 -6.14
N LEU A 98 8.42 3.68 -5.84
CA LEU A 98 9.26 2.51 -5.58
C LEU A 98 8.76 1.69 -4.38
N SER A 99 8.42 2.37 -3.27
CA SER A 99 7.97 1.71 -2.05
C SER A 99 6.59 1.07 -2.23
N LEU A 100 5.66 1.74 -2.92
CA LEU A 100 4.34 1.18 -3.23
C LEU A 100 4.42 0.02 -4.23
N SER A 101 5.24 0.14 -5.28
CA SER A 101 5.46 -0.95 -6.23
C SER A 101 6.02 -2.21 -5.55
N TRP A 102 6.97 -2.02 -4.63
CA TRP A 102 7.48 -3.10 -3.79
C TRP A 102 6.39 -3.70 -2.90
N LEU A 103 5.62 -2.86 -2.20
CA LEU A 103 4.54 -3.31 -1.31
C LEU A 103 3.49 -4.12 -2.07
N VAL A 104 3.03 -3.63 -3.22
CA VAL A 104 2.06 -4.29 -4.09
C VAL A 104 2.52 -5.71 -4.48
N ARG A 105 3.82 -5.93 -4.68
CA ARG A 105 4.36 -7.27 -4.98
C ARG A 105 4.24 -8.20 -3.78
N ILE A 106 4.51 -7.73 -2.57
CA ILE A 106 4.32 -8.50 -1.34
C ILE A 106 2.85 -8.81 -1.12
N LEU A 107 1.98 -7.81 -1.22
CA LEU A 107 0.54 -7.96 -1.02
C LEU A 107 -0.10 -8.89 -2.05
N ARG A 108 0.37 -8.89 -3.30
CA ARG A 108 -0.04 -9.86 -4.31
C ARG A 108 0.28 -11.30 -3.88
N GLY A 109 1.49 -11.53 -3.36
CA GLY A 109 1.90 -12.84 -2.84
C GLY A 109 1.03 -13.28 -1.67
N ARG A 110 0.81 -12.36 -0.72
CA ARG A 110 -0.07 -12.55 0.45
C ARG A 110 -1.51 -12.90 0.05
N ALA A 111 -2.11 -12.14 -0.85
CA ALA A 111 -3.46 -12.39 -1.37
C ALA A 111 -3.54 -13.72 -2.14
N GLY A 112 -2.51 -14.06 -2.92
CA GLY A 112 -2.40 -15.34 -3.62
C GLY A 112 -2.36 -16.53 -2.66
N ALA A 113 -1.54 -16.45 -1.61
CA ALA A 113 -1.45 -17.48 -0.58
C ALA A 113 -2.78 -17.63 0.17
N MET A 114 -3.42 -16.51 0.55
CA MET A 114 -4.76 -16.53 1.15
C MET A 114 -5.79 -17.19 0.23
N GLY A 115 -5.75 -16.93 -1.07
CA GLY A 115 -6.63 -17.58 -2.05
C GLY A 115 -6.46 -19.10 -2.11
N GLU A 116 -5.24 -19.63 -1.96
CA GLU A 116 -5.00 -21.08 -1.83
C GLU A 116 -5.53 -21.65 -0.50
N VAL A 117 -5.34 -20.92 0.60
CA VAL A 117 -5.84 -21.32 1.92
C VAL A 117 -7.37 -21.38 1.97
N LEU A 118 -8.05 -20.38 1.41
CA LEU A 118 -9.51 -20.36 1.32
C LEU A 118 -10.05 -21.51 0.46
N ARG A 119 -9.36 -21.86 -0.64
CA ARG A 119 -9.73 -23.02 -1.47
C ARG A 119 -9.59 -24.36 -0.75
N THR A 120 -8.56 -24.49 0.10
CA THR A 120 -8.29 -25.70 0.88
C THR A 120 -9.05 -25.76 2.19
N LYS A 121 -9.73 -24.68 2.59
CA LYS A 121 -10.45 -24.52 3.87
C LYS A 121 -9.55 -24.76 5.07
N ALA A 122 -8.26 -24.46 4.95
CA ALA A 122 -7.34 -24.53 6.07
C ALA A 122 -7.65 -23.41 7.08
N GLU A 123 -7.26 -23.61 8.33
CA GLU A 123 -7.43 -22.59 9.37
C GLU A 123 -6.46 -21.43 9.17
N VAL A 124 -6.96 -20.22 9.41
CA VAL A 124 -6.23 -18.96 9.26
C VAL A 124 -6.17 -18.27 10.62
N GLU A 125 -5.01 -17.71 10.95
CA GLU A 125 -4.89 -16.79 12.08
C GLU A 125 -5.59 -15.48 11.69
N PRO A 126 -6.63 -15.04 12.42
CA PRO A 126 -7.36 -13.85 12.06
C PRO A 126 -6.43 -12.62 12.20
N PRO A 127 -6.36 -11.74 11.19
CA PRO A 127 -5.59 -10.51 11.32
C PRO A 127 -6.20 -9.64 12.42
N CYS A 128 -5.36 -8.95 13.18
CA CYS A 128 -5.81 -7.91 14.10
C CYS A 128 -6.13 -6.64 13.28
N PRO A 129 -7.40 -6.19 13.19
CA PRO A 129 -7.73 -5.02 12.38
C PRO A 129 -6.95 -3.78 12.85
N PRO A 130 -6.32 -3.02 11.95
CA PRO A 130 -5.54 -1.84 12.32
C PRO A 130 -6.41 -0.59 12.50
N TYR A 131 -7.62 -0.58 11.91
CA TYR A 131 -8.57 0.52 11.99
C TYR A 131 -9.64 0.25 13.04
N VAL A 132 -9.99 1.28 13.82
CA VAL A 132 -11.00 1.19 14.88
C VAL A 132 -12.42 1.23 14.31
N ALA A 133 -12.59 1.89 13.16
CA ALA A 133 -13.86 2.03 12.47
C ALA A 133 -13.69 1.92 10.95
N SER A 134 -14.80 1.73 10.25
CA SER A 134 -14.86 1.79 8.78
C SER A 134 -14.97 3.24 8.24
N GLN A 135 -14.75 4.23 9.09
CA GLN A 135 -14.81 5.66 8.78
C GLN A 135 -13.42 6.26 8.96
N PRO A 136 -13.14 7.42 8.36
CA PRO A 136 -11.88 8.13 8.55
C PRO A 136 -11.62 8.46 10.03
N ASP A 137 -10.44 8.09 10.53
CA ASP A 137 -9.86 8.57 11.79
C ASP A 137 -9.11 9.89 11.56
N GLY A 138 -8.46 10.03 10.39
CA GLY A 138 -7.65 11.19 10.01
C GLY A 138 -8.45 12.30 9.30
N PRO A 139 -7.84 13.49 9.12
CA PRO A 139 -8.44 14.56 8.32
C PRO A 139 -8.69 14.13 6.88
N VAL A 140 -9.92 14.35 6.40
CA VAL A 140 -10.31 14.08 5.02
C VAL A 140 -10.09 15.33 4.17
N PRO A 141 -9.20 15.31 3.17
CA PRO A 141 -9.00 16.44 2.26
C PRO A 141 -10.20 16.64 1.32
N SER A 142 -10.27 17.82 0.71
CA SER A 142 -11.24 18.12 -0.35
C SER A 142 -11.08 17.17 -1.55
N ALA A 143 -12.20 16.77 -2.16
CA ALA A 143 -12.24 16.00 -3.41
C ALA A 143 -11.87 16.81 -4.67
N SER A 144 -11.43 18.06 -4.52
CA SER A 144 -11.02 18.92 -5.63
C SER A 144 -9.71 18.49 -6.27
N GLU A 145 -9.60 18.57 -7.60
CA GLU A 145 -8.35 18.36 -8.32
C GLU A 145 -7.38 19.55 -8.23
N ASP A 146 -7.78 20.68 -7.66
CA ASP A 146 -6.99 21.93 -7.58
C ASP A 146 -5.90 21.90 -6.49
N PHE A 147 -5.47 20.71 -6.04
CA PHE A 147 -4.36 20.59 -5.09
C PHE A 147 -3.00 20.76 -5.78
N HIS A 148 -2.01 21.24 -5.03
CA HIS A 148 -0.64 21.40 -5.51
C HIS A 148 0.21 20.18 -5.18
N LEU A 149 0.95 19.69 -6.17
CA LEU A 149 1.99 18.69 -5.98
C LEU A 149 3.35 19.36 -5.86
N GLY A 150 4.18 18.86 -4.94
CA GLY A 150 5.53 19.38 -4.75
C GLY A 150 6.45 19.09 -5.94
N PRO A 151 7.62 19.75 -6.02
CA PRO A 151 8.54 19.63 -7.16
C PRO A 151 9.06 18.22 -7.44
N SER A 152 9.01 17.30 -6.47
CA SER A 152 9.44 15.91 -6.66
C SER A 152 8.62 15.15 -7.71
N TRP A 153 7.39 15.60 -8.00
CA TRP A 153 6.51 14.97 -8.99
C TRP A 153 6.86 15.35 -10.43
N THR A 154 7.63 16.42 -10.61
CA THR A 154 8.00 16.94 -11.94
C THR A 154 9.50 16.93 -12.18
N ARG A 155 10.29 16.46 -11.21
CA ARG A 155 11.75 16.35 -11.30
C ARG A 155 12.20 14.92 -11.52
N ASP A 156 13.19 14.75 -12.37
CA ASP A 156 13.89 13.50 -12.60
C ASP A 156 14.65 13.11 -11.30
N PRO A 157 14.43 11.90 -10.76
CA PRO A 157 15.03 11.47 -9.51
C PRO A 157 16.55 11.28 -9.58
N LEU A 158 17.13 11.10 -10.77
CA LEU A 158 18.57 10.94 -10.97
C LEU A 158 19.27 12.28 -11.18
N THR A 159 18.60 13.24 -11.83
CA THR A 159 19.22 14.52 -12.21
C THR A 159 18.73 15.71 -11.38
N TYR A 160 17.64 15.56 -10.62
CA TYR A 160 16.90 16.64 -9.92
C TYR A 160 16.45 17.80 -10.84
N GLY A 161 16.66 17.69 -12.15
CA GLY A 161 16.13 18.59 -13.17
C GLY A 161 14.69 18.23 -13.55
N PRO A 162 14.00 19.00 -14.39
CA PRO A 162 12.65 18.64 -14.86
C PRO A 162 12.66 17.32 -15.64
N ILE A 163 11.63 16.51 -15.47
CA ILE A 163 11.40 15.31 -16.29
C ILE A 163 11.16 15.79 -17.73
N LYS A 164 12.04 15.37 -18.64
CA LYS A 164 11.88 15.62 -20.08
C LYS A 164 10.83 14.67 -20.63
N ASP A 165 9.90 15.21 -21.41
CA ASP A 165 8.86 14.44 -22.12
C ASP A 165 9.48 13.56 -23.22
#